data_AF-A0A926NFJ5-F1
#
_entry.id   AF-A0A926NFJ5-F1
#
_cell.length_a   1.000
_cell.length_b   1.000
_cell.length_c   1.000
_cell.angle_alpha   90.00
_cell.angle_beta   90.00
_cell.angle_gamma   90.00
#
_symmetry.space_group_name_H-M   'P 1'
#
loop_
_entity.id
_entity.type
_entity.pdbx_description
1 polymer ?
#
loop_
_entity_poly.entity_id
_entity_poly.type
_entity_poly.pdbx_seq_one_letter_code
_entity_poly.pdbx_strand_id
1 'polypeptide(L)'
;MAQLIKLKDYVSRYDLDPYRYPSQFIRLKNQHWKRLYSDWENDSLSIYRQQNLVSLETTKDSQERSFVKKIKSGWKKNNSASSNIDIPALFQQTENQEELNLVITTIPKSEEELKMIFMEHIFRIQLKWASSTISEISTIDKDWTRNNLLQHLLMRFPDHNLILFQPVFLVKQAELELDIIIVTPSEALCVTFLEGRKDAVFIVRSESLI
;
A
#
# COMPACT_ATOMS: atom_id res chain seq x y z
N MET A 1 -9.01 -8.95 -3.33
CA MET A 1 -8.19 -8.18 -2.37
C MET A 1 -8.68 -6.74 -2.41
N ALA A 2 -9.22 -6.27 -1.28
CA ALA A 2 -9.66 -4.90 -1.06
C ALA A 2 -8.50 -3.91 -1.12
N GLN A 3 -8.82 -2.61 -1.16
CA GLN A 3 -7.84 -1.54 -1.28
C GLN A 3 -7.61 -0.85 0.06
N LEU A 4 -6.38 -0.91 0.57
CA LEU A 4 -5.97 -0.08 1.70
C LEU A 4 -5.78 1.37 1.23
N ILE A 5 -6.61 2.28 1.74
CA ILE A 5 -6.57 3.70 1.36
C ILE A 5 -6.06 4.62 2.47
N LYS A 6 -6.10 4.18 3.74
CA LYS A 6 -5.53 4.92 4.87
C LYS A 6 -5.04 3.94 5.94
N LEU A 7 -3.89 4.23 6.54
CA LEU A 7 -3.33 3.46 7.64
C LEU A 7 -2.86 4.43 8.73
N LYS A 8 -3.47 4.38 9.91
CA LYS A 8 -3.12 5.24 11.05
C LYS A 8 -3.06 6.72 10.66
N ASP A 9 -2.07 7.44 11.19
CA ASP A 9 -1.73 8.84 10.93
C ASP A 9 -0.80 9.00 9.71
N TYR A 10 -0.40 7.90 9.06
CA TYR A 10 0.51 7.97 7.93
C TYR A 10 -0.10 8.70 6.74
N VAL A 11 0.75 9.38 5.98
CA VAL A 11 0.30 10.09 4.77
C VAL A 11 0.03 9.06 3.67
N SER A 12 -1.18 9.12 3.11
CA SER A 12 -1.59 8.21 2.05
C SER A 12 -1.54 8.88 0.69
N ARG A 13 -1.20 8.13 -0.37
CA ARG A 13 -1.36 8.63 -1.75
C ARG A 13 -2.81 9.00 -2.05
N TYR A 14 -3.76 8.28 -1.46
CA TYR A 14 -5.19 8.53 -1.63
C TYR A 14 -5.63 9.86 -1.03
N ASP A 15 -4.87 10.43 -0.08
CA ASP A 15 -5.13 11.76 0.49
C ASP A 15 -4.96 12.87 -0.57
N LEU A 16 -4.13 12.64 -1.61
CA LEU A 16 -3.91 13.62 -2.69
C LEU A 16 -5.06 13.68 -3.70
N ASP A 17 -5.61 12.52 -4.09
CA ASP A 17 -6.69 12.43 -5.08
C ASP A 17 -7.50 11.12 -4.91
N PRO A 18 -8.55 11.12 -4.08
CA PRO A 18 -9.28 9.90 -3.73
C PRO A 18 -10.03 9.25 -4.90
N TYR A 19 -10.29 9.98 -6.00
CA TYR A 19 -10.99 9.44 -7.18
C TYR A 19 -10.04 8.79 -8.19
N ARG A 20 -8.78 9.23 -8.19
CA ARG A 20 -7.79 8.82 -9.19
C ARG A 20 -7.03 7.55 -8.80
N TYR A 21 -6.59 7.46 -7.54
CA TYR A 21 -5.74 6.33 -7.10
C TYR A 21 -6.43 4.96 -7.06
N PRO A 22 -7.73 4.83 -6.75
CA PRO A 22 -8.39 3.52 -6.78
C PRO A 22 -8.33 2.87 -8.17
N SER A 23 -8.61 3.65 -9.21
CA SER A 23 -8.57 3.18 -10.60
C SER A 23 -7.14 2.81 -11.04
N GLN A 24 -6.15 3.60 -10.62
CA GLN A 24 -4.74 3.31 -10.92
C GLN A 24 -4.25 2.05 -10.24
N PHE A 25 -4.62 1.86 -8.97
CA PHE A 25 -4.25 0.66 -8.23
C PHE A 25 -4.80 -0.60 -8.90
N ILE A 26 -6.05 -0.56 -9.37
CA ILE A 26 -6.64 -1.68 -10.13
C ILE A 26 -5.84 -1.96 -11.41
N ARG A 27 -5.45 -0.90 -12.15
CA ARG A 27 -4.64 -1.04 -13.37
C ARG A 27 -3.26 -1.65 -13.08
N LEU A 28 -2.57 -1.14 -12.07
CA LEU A 28 -1.27 -1.64 -11.61
C LEU A 28 -1.37 -3.12 -11.24
N LYS A 29 -2.34 -3.48 -10.39
CA LYS A 29 -2.61 -4.86 -9.99
C LYS A 29 -2.78 -5.79 -11.21
N ASN A 30 -3.58 -5.37 -12.19
CA ASN A 30 -3.83 -6.14 -13.41
C ASN A 30 -2.58 -6.29 -14.28
N GLN A 31 -1.78 -5.23 -14.42
CA GLN A 31 -0.54 -5.23 -15.18
C GLN A 31 0.51 -6.15 -14.53
N HIS A 32 0.70 -6.04 -13.22
CA HIS A 32 1.62 -6.90 -12.47
C HIS A 32 1.20 -8.38 -12.54
N TRP A 33 -0.10 -8.69 -12.42
CA TRP A 33 -0.58 -10.07 -12.54
C TRP A 33 -0.30 -10.65 -13.92
N LYS A 34 -0.66 -9.92 -14.99
CA LYS A 34 -0.41 -10.36 -16.37
C LYS A 34 1.06 -10.63 -16.63
N ARG A 35 1.94 -9.74 -16.17
CA ARG A 35 3.38 -9.88 -16.33
C ARG A 35 3.93 -11.07 -15.54
N LEU A 36 3.61 -11.17 -14.24
CA LEU A 36 4.06 -12.26 -13.40
C LEU A 36 3.58 -13.63 -13.90
N TYR A 37 2.33 -13.71 -14.37
CA TYR A 37 1.76 -14.91 -14.95
C TYR A 37 2.46 -15.30 -16.26
N SER A 38 2.70 -14.33 -17.16
CA SER A 38 3.48 -14.54 -18.38
C SER A 38 4.90 -15.01 -18.08
N ASP A 39 5.56 -14.43 -17.07
CA ASP A 39 6.92 -14.82 -16.70
C ASP A 39 6.99 -16.23 -16.08
N TRP A 40 5.93 -16.64 -15.37
CA TRP A 40 5.80 -18.00 -14.86
C TRP A 40 5.58 -19.02 -15.98
N GLU A 41 4.71 -18.74 -16.96
CA GLU A 41 4.49 -19.63 -18.10
C GLU A 41 5.74 -19.82 -18.97
N ASN A 42 6.60 -18.80 -19.05
CA ASN A 42 7.84 -18.82 -19.84
C ASN A 42 9.09 -19.25 -19.04
N ASP A 43 8.93 -19.72 -17.79
CA ASP A 43 10.03 -20.08 -16.87
C ASP A 43 11.10 -18.97 -16.69
N SER A 44 10.71 -17.71 -16.88
CA SER A 44 11.58 -16.53 -16.78
C SER A 44 11.61 -15.91 -15.38
N LEU A 45 11.00 -16.57 -14.38
CA LEU A 45 10.94 -16.08 -13.00
C LEU A 45 12.33 -15.95 -12.32
N SER A 46 13.36 -16.59 -12.88
CA SER A 46 14.75 -16.47 -12.41
C SER A 46 15.27 -15.02 -12.42
N ILE A 47 14.73 -14.16 -13.30
CA ILE A 47 15.08 -12.73 -13.40
C ILE A 47 14.81 -12.00 -12.07
N TYR A 48 13.71 -12.32 -11.38
CA TYR A 48 13.36 -11.72 -10.09
C TYR A 48 14.29 -12.18 -8.95
N ARG A 49 14.84 -13.39 -9.02
CA ARG A 49 15.82 -13.87 -8.03
C ARG A 49 17.16 -13.13 -8.17
N GLN A 50 17.57 -12.84 -9.40
CA GLN A 50 18.85 -12.16 -9.68
C GLN A 50 18.81 -10.67 -9.31
N GLN A 51 17.67 -9.99 -9.49
CA GLN A 51 17.47 -8.59 -9.07
C GLN A 51 17.55 -8.43 -7.54
N ASN A 52 17.14 -9.43 -6.76
CA ASN A 52 17.29 -9.42 -5.31
C ASN A 52 18.76 -9.40 -4.85
N LEU A 53 19.62 -10.21 -5.47
CA LEU A 53 21.04 -10.29 -5.10
C LEU A 53 21.75 -8.95 -5.34
N VAL A 54 21.46 -8.28 -6.46
CA VAL A 54 22.04 -6.98 -6.81
C VAL A 54 21.56 -5.84 -5.88
N SER A 55 20.30 -5.88 -5.44
CA SER A 55 19.75 -4.90 -4.49
C SER A 55 20.26 -5.11 -3.06
N LEU A 56 20.45 -6.36 -2.62
CA LEU A 56 21.05 -6.68 -1.32
C LEU A 56 22.52 -6.23 -1.22
N GLU A 57 23.32 -6.39 -2.28
CA GLU A 57 24.73 -5.97 -2.28
C GLU A 57 24.91 -4.44 -2.28
N THR A 58 24.00 -3.69 -2.91
CA THR A 58 24.04 -2.22 -2.89
C THR A 58 23.57 -1.59 -1.57
N THR A 59 22.88 -2.35 -0.71
CA THR A 59 22.34 -1.83 0.57
C THR A 59 23.32 -1.83 1.75
N LYS A 60 24.53 -2.39 1.60
CA LYS A 60 25.54 -2.38 2.69
C LYS A 60 26.32 -1.08 2.84
N ASP A 61 26.20 -0.13 1.92
CA ASP A 61 27.00 1.12 1.99
C ASP A 61 26.26 2.42 1.62
N SER A 62 24.92 2.41 1.57
CA SER A 62 24.18 3.63 1.23
C SER A 62 22.74 3.65 1.73
N GLN A 63 22.56 3.41 3.02
CA GLN A 63 21.32 3.82 3.67
C GLN A 63 21.33 5.37 3.79
N GLU A 64 20.28 5.99 3.26
CA GLU A 64 19.88 7.41 3.39
C GLU A 64 20.45 8.49 2.46
N ARG A 65 21.34 8.23 1.48
CA ARG A 65 21.92 9.33 0.66
C ARG A 65 21.74 9.28 -0.87
N SER A 66 21.03 8.30 -1.43
CA SER A 66 20.91 8.19 -2.90
C SER A 66 19.69 8.91 -3.51
N PHE A 67 18.58 9.03 -2.79
CA PHE A 67 17.32 9.53 -3.38
C PHE A 67 17.23 11.06 -3.53
N VAL A 68 18.11 11.83 -2.86
CA VAL A 68 18.03 13.31 -2.82
C VAL A 68 19.03 14.02 -3.74
N LYS A 69 19.94 13.30 -4.42
CA LYS A 69 21.03 13.92 -5.18
C LYS A 69 20.65 14.42 -6.59
N LYS A 70 19.48 14.08 -7.13
CA LYS A 70 19.06 14.55 -8.46
C LYS A 70 18.09 15.74 -8.46
N ILE A 71 17.64 16.21 -7.30
CA ILE A 71 16.64 17.30 -7.21
C ILE A 71 17.29 18.67 -6.92
N LYS A 72 18.59 18.72 -6.58
CA LYS A 72 19.25 19.98 -6.17
C LYS A 72 19.86 20.82 -7.31
N SER A 73 19.79 20.41 -8.58
CA SER A 73 20.38 21.20 -9.68
C SER A 73 19.44 22.25 -10.29
N GLY A 74 18.18 22.33 -9.83
CA GLY A 74 17.16 23.23 -10.42
C GLY A 74 16.75 24.43 -9.57
N TRP A 75 17.17 24.53 -8.30
CA TRP A 75 16.75 25.63 -7.44
C TRP A 75 17.70 26.82 -7.55
N LYS A 76 17.60 27.53 -8.68
CA LYS A 76 17.99 28.93 -8.76
C LYS A 76 16.77 29.75 -9.14
N LYS A 77 16.12 30.25 -8.09
CA LYS A 77 15.43 31.55 -7.97
C LYS A 77 14.80 32.08 -9.27
N ASN A 78 13.48 32.01 -9.36
CA ASN A 78 12.64 33.17 -9.65
C ASN A 78 11.19 32.92 -9.26
N ASN A 79 10.61 33.95 -8.63
CA ASN A 79 9.21 34.03 -8.23
C ASN A 79 8.29 33.97 -9.46
N SER A 80 7.06 33.54 -9.21
CA SER A 80 5.87 33.51 -10.10
C SER A 80 5.78 32.35 -11.09
N ALA A 81 4.55 31.80 -11.16
CA ALA A 81 4.08 30.65 -11.94
C ALA A 81 4.28 29.27 -11.28
N SER A 82 3.19 28.81 -10.69
CA SER A 82 2.81 27.42 -10.42
C SER A 82 3.59 26.40 -11.28
N SER A 83 4.55 25.73 -10.67
CA SER A 83 5.19 24.56 -11.26
C SER A 83 4.17 23.43 -11.31
N ASN A 84 3.54 23.23 -12.46
CA ASN A 84 2.87 21.99 -12.81
C ASN A 84 3.94 20.89 -12.80
N ILE A 85 4.13 20.27 -11.64
CA ILE A 85 4.75 18.96 -11.56
C ILE A 85 3.75 18.05 -12.29
N ASP A 86 4.13 17.50 -13.44
CA ASP A 86 3.28 16.55 -14.17
C ASP A 86 3.20 15.25 -13.38
N ILE A 87 2.27 15.24 -12.42
CA ILE A 87 1.90 14.12 -11.56
C ILE A 87 1.76 12.82 -12.38
N PRO A 88 1.15 12.78 -13.59
CA PRO A 88 1.08 11.56 -14.40
C PRO A 88 2.44 10.95 -14.81
N ALA A 89 3.44 11.79 -15.14
CA ALA A 89 4.76 11.31 -15.58
C ALA A 89 5.60 10.76 -14.43
N LEU A 90 5.50 11.40 -13.26
CA LEU A 90 6.13 10.94 -12.03
C LEU A 90 5.54 9.59 -11.58
N PHE A 91 4.24 9.38 -11.81
CA PHE A 91 3.58 8.10 -11.56
C PHE A 91 4.06 6.97 -12.46
N GLN A 92 4.19 7.17 -13.77
CA GLN A 92 4.74 6.14 -14.67
C GLN A 92 6.14 5.71 -14.25
N GLN A 93 6.97 6.65 -13.78
CA GLN A 93 8.29 6.32 -13.24
C GLN A 93 8.22 5.52 -11.94
N THR A 94 7.23 5.81 -11.08
CA THR A 94 7.04 5.10 -9.80
C THR A 94 6.44 3.70 -10.00
N GLU A 95 5.46 3.54 -10.90
CA GLU A 95 4.89 2.24 -11.30
C GLU A 95 6.01 1.31 -11.83
N ASN A 96 6.85 1.81 -12.75
CA ASN A 96 7.98 1.04 -13.29
C ASN A 96 9.01 0.63 -12.22
N GLN A 97 9.22 1.43 -11.17
CA GLN A 97 10.11 1.07 -10.07
C GLN A 97 9.47 0.08 -9.08
N GLU A 98 8.15 0.14 -8.90
CA GLU A 98 7.41 -0.79 -8.04
C GLU A 98 7.30 -2.18 -8.68
N GLU A 99 7.23 -2.26 -10.02
CA GLU A 99 7.36 -3.50 -10.80
C GLU A 99 8.69 -4.24 -10.55
N LEU A 100 9.77 -3.51 -10.26
CA LEU A 100 11.12 -4.08 -10.09
C LEU A 100 11.38 -4.63 -8.69
N ASN A 101 10.50 -4.40 -7.72
CA ASN A 101 10.69 -4.82 -6.31
C ASN A 101 10.00 -6.15 -5.97
N LEU A 102 9.68 -6.97 -6.97
CA LEU A 102 9.15 -8.32 -6.78
C LEU A 102 10.21 -9.23 -6.16
N VAL A 103 10.00 -9.65 -4.91
CA VAL A 103 10.90 -10.58 -4.20
C VAL A 103 10.34 -12.00 -4.27
N ILE A 104 10.90 -12.82 -5.15
CA ILE A 104 10.54 -14.24 -5.26
C ILE A 104 11.60 -15.08 -4.57
N THR A 105 11.28 -15.61 -3.38
CA THR A 105 12.17 -16.47 -2.59
C THR A 105 12.12 -17.93 -3.06
N THR A 106 10.95 -18.39 -3.52
CA THR A 106 10.70 -19.74 -3.97
C THR A 106 10.06 -19.71 -5.36
N ILE A 107 10.48 -20.62 -6.25
CA ILE A 107 9.86 -20.73 -7.57
C ILE A 107 8.50 -21.41 -7.36
N PRO A 108 7.38 -20.77 -7.71
CA PRO A 108 6.06 -21.35 -7.56
C PRO A 108 5.91 -22.55 -8.51
N LYS A 109 5.49 -23.67 -7.95
CA LYS A 109 5.25 -24.93 -8.68
C LYS A 109 3.81 -25.06 -9.16
N SER A 110 2.89 -24.28 -8.56
CA SER A 110 1.48 -24.24 -8.94
C SER A 110 0.99 -22.81 -9.13
N GLU A 111 -0.11 -22.66 -9.87
CA GLU A 111 -0.79 -21.37 -10.04
C GLU A 111 -1.26 -20.78 -8.70
N GLU A 112 -1.62 -21.65 -7.74
CA GLU A 112 -2.03 -21.24 -6.40
C GLU A 112 -0.87 -20.61 -5.62
N GLU A 113 0.33 -21.19 -5.70
CA GLU A 113 1.54 -20.61 -5.13
C GLU A 113 1.89 -19.28 -5.79
N LEU A 114 1.74 -19.18 -7.12
CA LEU A 114 1.93 -17.93 -7.85
C LEU A 114 0.96 -16.84 -7.37
N LYS A 115 -0.32 -17.20 -7.17
CA LYS A 115 -1.33 -16.29 -6.61
C LYS A 115 -0.96 -15.81 -5.22
N MET A 116 -0.44 -16.68 -4.34
CA MET A 116 0.00 -16.28 -3.00
C MET A 116 1.15 -15.27 -3.05
N ILE A 117 2.19 -15.55 -3.87
CA ILE A 117 3.33 -14.64 -4.07
C ILE A 117 2.85 -13.28 -4.59
N PHE A 118 1.93 -13.30 -5.56
CA PHE A 118 1.33 -12.09 -6.09
C PHE A 118 0.58 -11.29 -5.03
N MET A 119 -0.27 -11.95 -4.23
CA MET A 119 -1.05 -11.27 -3.18
C MET A 119 -0.14 -10.65 -2.12
N GLU A 120 0.94 -11.33 -1.72
CA GLU A 120 1.92 -10.75 -0.80
C GLU A 120 2.61 -9.52 -1.40
N HIS A 121 3.00 -9.59 -2.68
CA HIS A 121 3.60 -8.46 -3.37
C HIS A 121 2.65 -7.25 -3.45
N ILE A 122 1.40 -7.48 -3.86
CA ILE A 122 0.39 -6.42 -3.95
C ILE A 122 0.08 -5.84 -2.58
N PHE A 123 0.07 -6.66 -1.52
CA PHE A 123 -0.09 -6.18 -0.14
C PHE A 123 1.03 -5.21 0.25
N ARG A 124 2.29 -5.50 -0.10
CA ARG A 124 3.43 -4.60 0.17
C ARG A 124 3.30 -3.27 -0.58
N ILE A 125 2.83 -3.31 -1.83
CA ILE A 125 2.55 -2.08 -2.61
C ILE A 125 1.46 -1.26 -1.95
N GLN A 126 0.35 -1.89 -1.53
CA GLN A 126 -0.72 -1.19 -0.82
C GLN A 126 -0.25 -0.54 0.48
N LEU A 127 0.56 -1.26 1.27
CA LEU A 127 1.13 -0.70 2.50
C LEU A 127 1.93 0.56 2.19
N LYS A 128 2.81 0.50 1.17
CA LYS A 128 3.58 1.66 0.71
C LYS A 128 2.67 2.81 0.26
N TRP A 129 1.61 2.54 -0.50
CA TRP A 129 0.68 3.57 -0.97
C TRP A 129 -0.12 4.21 0.18
N ALA A 130 -0.44 3.45 1.22
CA ALA A 130 -1.19 3.93 2.38
C ALA A 130 -0.31 4.62 3.43
N SER A 131 1.01 4.55 3.29
CA SER A 131 1.98 5.08 4.28
C SER A 131 3.06 5.99 3.69
N SER A 132 2.96 6.36 2.42
CA SER A 132 3.84 7.33 1.80
C SER A 132 3.13 8.09 0.70
N THR A 133 3.48 9.36 0.54
CA THR A 133 3.22 10.12 -0.69
C THR A 133 4.46 10.09 -1.58
N ILE A 134 4.34 10.68 -2.77
CA ILE A 134 5.46 10.83 -3.70
C ILE A 134 6.60 11.68 -3.08
N SER A 135 6.26 12.60 -2.15
CA SER A 135 7.20 13.56 -1.57
C SER A 135 7.57 13.26 -0.11
N GLU A 136 6.72 12.52 0.61
CA GLU A 136 6.87 12.26 2.05
C GLU A 136 6.73 10.77 2.33
N ILE A 137 7.71 10.21 3.04
CA ILE A 137 7.67 8.83 3.50
C ILE A 137 7.48 8.89 5.01
N SER A 138 6.33 8.44 5.51
CA SER A 138 6.19 8.18 6.94
C SER A 138 7.12 7.03 7.31
N THR A 139 7.85 7.11 8.42
CA THR A 139 8.64 5.99 8.92
C THR A 139 7.67 4.88 9.34
N ILE A 140 7.46 3.93 8.43
CA ILE A 140 6.56 2.79 8.65
C ILE A 140 7.15 1.94 9.76
N ASP A 141 6.40 1.73 10.84
CA ASP A 141 6.76 0.72 11.82
C ASP A 141 6.72 -0.64 11.12
N LYS A 142 7.84 -1.39 11.18
CA LYS A 142 8.02 -2.68 10.47
C LYS A 142 6.93 -3.71 10.80
N ASP A 143 6.15 -3.46 11.85
CA ASP A 143 5.09 -4.32 12.39
C ASP A 143 3.91 -4.48 11.43
N TRP A 144 3.58 -3.48 10.60
CA TRP A 144 2.40 -3.54 9.73
C TRP A 144 2.50 -4.59 8.63
N THR A 145 3.72 -4.90 8.17
CA THR A 145 3.94 -5.97 7.19
C THR A 145 3.55 -7.35 7.73
N ARG A 146 3.54 -7.54 9.05
CA ARG A 146 3.24 -8.82 9.72
C ARG A 146 1.89 -8.83 10.42
N ASN A 147 1.10 -7.75 10.28
CA ASN A 147 -0.19 -7.67 10.94
C ASN A 147 -1.19 -8.61 10.26
N ASN A 148 -1.53 -9.71 10.95
CA ASN A 148 -2.43 -10.73 10.44
C ASN A 148 -3.85 -10.21 10.19
N LEU A 149 -4.34 -9.27 11.01
CA LEU A 149 -5.69 -8.74 10.91
C LEU A 149 -5.82 -7.89 9.64
N LEU A 150 -4.87 -6.98 9.42
CA LEU A 150 -4.83 -6.16 8.20
C LEU A 150 -4.71 -7.03 6.94
N GLN A 151 -3.80 -8.01 6.92
CA GLN A 151 -3.66 -8.94 5.81
C GLN A 151 -4.96 -9.72 5.57
N HIS A 152 -5.59 -10.23 6.63
CA HIS A 152 -6.82 -11.00 6.53
C HIS A 152 -7.96 -10.18 5.93
N LEU A 153 -8.17 -8.94 6.41
CA LEU A 153 -9.17 -8.02 5.87
C LEU A 153 -8.93 -7.77 4.38
N LEU A 154 -7.72 -7.34 4.02
CA LEU A 154 -7.43 -6.99 2.63
C LEU A 154 -7.58 -8.19 1.70
N MET A 155 -7.04 -9.36 2.06
CA MET A 155 -7.07 -10.55 1.21
C MET A 155 -8.46 -11.16 1.07
N ARG A 156 -9.31 -11.13 2.12
CA ARG A 156 -10.66 -11.71 2.08
C ARG A 156 -11.67 -10.85 1.33
N PHE A 157 -11.54 -9.53 1.38
CA PHE A 157 -12.53 -8.65 0.77
C PHE A 157 -12.30 -8.44 -0.75
N PRO A 158 -13.39 -8.15 -1.49
CA PRO A 158 -13.33 -7.84 -2.92
C PRO A 158 -12.64 -6.49 -3.15
N ASP A 159 -12.17 -6.27 -4.38
CA ASP A 159 -11.35 -5.12 -4.76
C ASP A 159 -12.10 -3.78 -4.91
N HIS A 160 -13.42 -3.81 -4.87
CA HIS A 160 -14.25 -2.61 -4.79
C HIS A 160 -14.42 -2.09 -3.35
N ASN A 161 -13.99 -2.84 -2.34
CA ASN A 161 -14.01 -2.36 -0.96
C ASN A 161 -12.76 -1.53 -0.68
N LEU A 162 -12.95 -0.38 -0.05
CA LEU A 162 -11.87 0.47 0.46
C LEU A 162 -11.78 0.31 1.96
N ILE A 163 -10.57 0.17 2.47
CA ILE A 163 -10.29 -0.03 3.89
C ILE A 163 -9.46 1.14 4.40
N LEU A 164 -9.93 1.76 5.47
CA LEU A 164 -9.16 2.63 6.33
C LEU A 164 -8.85 1.85 7.60
N PHE A 165 -7.58 1.53 7.80
CA PHE A 165 -7.16 0.73 8.94
C PHE A 165 -6.75 1.65 10.09
N GLN A 166 -7.65 1.76 11.08
CA GLN A 166 -7.52 2.60 12.26
C GLN A 166 -7.07 4.03 11.91
N PRO A 167 -7.78 4.77 11.06
CA PRO A 167 -7.32 6.05 10.57
C PRO A 167 -7.31 7.09 11.69
N VAL A 168 -6.31 7.97 11.65
CA VAL A 168 -6.25 9.16 12.50
C VAL A 168 -6.53 10.38 11.63
N PHE A 169 -7.55 11.15 12.00
CA PHE A 169 -7.93 12.38 11.30
C PHE A 169 -7.76 13.60 12.19
N LEU A 170 -7.28 14.69 11.61
CA LEU A 170 -7.19 15.97 12.31
C LEU A 170 -8.46 16.78 12.04
N VAL A 171 -9.36 16.83 13.02
CA VAL A 171 -10.61 17.59 12.95
C VAL A 171 -10.45 18.85 13.79
N LYS A 172 -10.36 20.00 13.10
CA LYS A 172 -10.01 21.31 13.69
C LYS A 172 -8.62 21.29 14.34
N GLN A 173 -8.53 21.03 15.64
CA GLN A 173 -7.31 20.98 16.45
C GLN A 173 -7.26 19.73 17.32
N ALA A 174 -8.12 18.75 17.05
CA ALA A 174 -8.17 17.49 17.77
C ALA A 174 -7.89 16.34 16.80
N GLU A 175 -7.03 15.42 17.24
CA GLU A 175 -6.81 14.15 16.57
C GLU A 175 -7.94 13.20 16.96
N LEU A 176 -8.62 12.67 15.96
CA LEU A 176 -9.67 11.67 16.10
C LEU A 176 -9.11 10.34 15.62
N GLU A 177 -8.79 9.45 16.56
CA GLU A 177 -8.47 8.07 16.26
C GLU A 177 -9.78 7.28 16.10
N LEU A 178 -9.93 6.64 14.95
CA LEU A 178 -11.07 5.80 14.63
C LEU A 178 -10.63 4.33 14.54
N ASP A 179 -11.60 3.43 14.67
CA ASP A 179 -11.42 2.01 14.39
C ASP A 179 -11.39 1.74 12.87
N ILE A 180 -11.49 0.47 12.47
CA ILE A 180 -11.44 0.09 11.06
C ILE A 180 -12.70 0.57 10.35
N ILE A 181 -12.53 1.33 9.28
CA ILE A 181 -13.63 1.75 8.41
C ILE A 181 -13.54 0.97 7.10
N ILE A 182 -14.63 0.32 6.73
CA ILE A 182 -14.78 -0.39 5.46
C ILE A 182 -15.81 0.35 4.63
N VAL A 183 -15.38 0.92 3.51
CA VAL A 183 -16.27 1.56 2.54
C VAL A 183 -16.58 0.54 1.45
N THR A 184 -17.85 0.18 1.36
CA THR A 184 -18.41 -0.67 0.31
C THR A 184 -19.14 0.19 -0.72
N PRO A 185 -19.64 -0.36 -1.84
CA PRO A 185 -20.38 0.41 -2.83
C PRO A 185 -21.71 0.96 -2.32
N SER A 186 -22.26 0.38 -1.24
CA SER A 186 -23.58 0.72 -0.71
C SER A 186 -23.52 1.48 0.61
N GLU A 187 -22.51 1.23 1.44
CA GLU A 187 -22.42 1.77 2.79
C GLU A 187 -20.98 1.85 3.32
N ALA A 188 -20.78 2.63 4.38
CA ALA A 188 -19.55 2.66 5.16
C ALA A 188 -19.79 2.01 6.53
N LEU A 189 -18.98 1.01 6.86
CA LEU A 189 -19.06 0.25 8.10
C LEU A 189 -17.93 0.67 9.02
N CYS A 190 -18.24 0.97 10.28
CA CYS A 190 -17.25 1.09 11.34
C CYS A 190 -17.18 -0.24 12.09
N VAL A 191 -16.00 -0.87 12.09
CA VAL A 191 -15.79 -2.21 12.60
C VAL A 191 -14.76 -2.18 13.72
N THR A 192 -15.20 -2.58 14.91
CA THR A 192 -14.34 -2.80 16.07
C THR A 192 -14.18 -4.30 16.29
N PHE A 193 -12.93 -4.76 16.35
CA PHE A 193 -12.65 -6.16 16.69
C PHE A 193 -12.68 -6.35 18.20
N LEU A 194 -13.47 -7.31 18.66
CA LEU A 194 -13.54 -7.69 20.06
C LEU A 194 -12.68 -8.93 20.30
N GLU A 195 -11.57 -8.77 21.00
CA GLU A 195 -10.73 -9.90 21.40
C GLU A 195 -11.35 -10.60 22.62
N GLY A 196 -11.79 -11.85 22.42
CA GLY A 196 -12.34 -12.70 23.47
C GLY A 196 -11.52 -13.97 23.66
N ARG A 197 -11.48 -14.47 24.90
CA ARG A 197 -11.08 -15.87 25.16
C ARG A 197 -12.23 -16.80 24.74
N LYS A 198 -11.95 -18.11 24.61
CA LYS A 198 -12.94 -19.11 24.16
C LYS A 198 -14.30 -19.05 24.88
N ASP A 199 -14.31 -18.62 26.14
CA ASP A 199 -15.51 -18.55 26.98
C ASP A 199 -15.96 -17.10 27.27
N ALA A 200 -15.51 -16.13 26.47
CA ALA A 200 -15.92 -14.75 26.62
C ALA A 200 -17.38 -14.56 26.18
N VAL A 201 -18.17 -13.92 27.03
CA VAL A 201 -19.55 -13.52 26.73
C VAL A 201 -19.57 -12.03 26.42
N PHE A 202 -20.01 -11.66 25.23
CA PHE A 202 -20.19 -10.27 24.83
C PHE A 202 -21.64 -9.86 25.03
N ILE A 203 -21.87 -8.84 25.85
CA ILE A 203 -23.21 -8.30 26.12
C ILE A 203 -23.37 -7.04 25.29
N VAL A 204 -24.32 -7.07 24.35
CA VAL A 204 -24.70 -5.88 23.57
C VAL A 204 -25.69 -5.07 24.40
N ARG A 205 -25.31 -3.83 24.74
CA ARG A 205 -26.24 -2.83 25.27
C ARG A 205 -26.44 -1.76 24.20
N SER A 206 -27.65 -1.66 23.67
CA SER A 206 -28.04 -0.53 22.83
C SER A 206 -28.43 0.63 23.74
N GLU A 207 -27.52 1.57 23.96
CA GLU A 207 -27.92 2.90 24.45
C GLU A 207 -28.42 3.69 23.24
N SER A 208 -29.74 3.95 23.21
CA SER A 208 -30.31 4.92 22.28
C SER A 208 -29.79 6.30 22.68
N LEU A 209 -28.82 6.81 21.94
CA LEU A 209 -28.44 8.23 22.01
C LEU A 209 -29.62 9.05 21.47
N ILE A 210 -30.36 9.66 22.39
CA ILE A 210 -31.38 10.70 22.15
C ILE A 210 -30.68 12.05 22.17
#